data_AF-A0A1L7AN82-F1
#
_entry.id   AF-A0A1L7AN82-F1
#
_cell.length_a   1.000
_cell.length_b   1.000
_cell.length_c   1.000
_cell.angle_alpha   90.00
_cell.angle_beta   90.00
_cell.angle_gamma   90.00
#
_symmetry.space_group_name_H-M   'P 1'
#
loop_
_entity.id
_entity.type
_entity.pdbx_description
1 polymer ?
#
loop_
_entity_poly.entity_id
_entity_poly.type
_entity_poly.pdbx_seq_one_letter_code
_entity_poly.pdbx_strand_id
1 'polypeptide(L)'
;MLLRALNVLTERNLPARMGVLDPLDVLHVLEGVQRSFKRWTWEAAPRTRRSDITQWDVENEYHVQNLLWAVLAPLFPDLNDEETLSPVGKKNPRVDLSIPSLGTVVEVKFMRPGKSFQDIIEEIAADASLYATDRRWTSLIPFVWDEARRVEEHQKLIAGLKQLSMVIGAVVVSRPGKMERSGS
;
A
#
# COMPACT_ATOMS: atom_id res chain seq x y z
N MET A 1 7.29 -29.81 17.87
CA MET A 1 6.52 -28.80 18.62
C MET A 1 6.65 -27.40 17.98
N LEU A 2 6.52 -27.29 16.66
CA LEU A 2 6.69 -26.02 15.90
C LEU A 2 5.43 -25.60 15.11
N LEU A 3 4.27 -26.26 15.33
CA LEU A 3 3.16 -26.21 14.38
C LEU A 3 1.85 -25.57 14.91
N ARG A 4 1.79 -25.09 16.15
CA ARG A 4 0.53 -24.54 16.69
C ARG A 4 0.38 -23.02 16.56
N ALA A 5 1.48 -22.27 16.46
CA ALA A 5 1.43 -20.83 16.26
C ALA A 5 1.04 -20.45 14.81
N LEU A 6 1.45 -21.27 13.83
CA LEU A 6 1.13 -21.04 12.41
C LEU A 6 -0.34 -21.36 12.08
N ASN A 7 -0.90 -22.41 12.68
CA ASN A 7 -2.28 -22.83 12.44
C ASN A 7 -3.34 -21.79 12.88
N VAL A 8 -3.05 -20.99 13.92
CA VAL A 8 -3.98 -19.96 14.41
C VAL A 8 -3.97 -18.70 13.53
N LEU A 9 -2.89 -18.46 12.76
CA LEU A 9 -2.83 -17.37 11.78
C LEU A 9 -3.61 -17.70 10.50
N THR A 10 -3.67 -18.98 10.14
CA THR A 10 -4.29 -19.48 8.91
C THR A 10 -5.82 -19.59 8.93
N GLU A 11 -6.45 -19.58 10.11
CA GLU A 11 -7.91 -19.65 10.21
C GLU A 11 -8.59 -18.26 10.25
N ARG A 12 -7.84 -17.16 10.43
CA ARG A 12 -8.44 -15.84 10.60
C ARG A 12 -7.83 -14.69 9.80
N ASN A 13 -6.66 -14.82 9.15
CA ASN A 13 -6.08 -13.67 8.42
C ASN A 13 -5.29 -13.95 7.16
N LEU A 14 -5.06 -15.19 6.74
CA LEU A 14 -4.67 -15.53 5.37
C LEU A 14 -5.15 -16.97 5.17
N PRO A 15 -5.91 -17.31 4.13
CA PRO A 15 -6.16 -18.71 3.85
C PRO A 15 -4.79 -19.38 3.67
N ALA A 16 -4.45 -20.37 4.50
CA ALA A 16 -3.43 -21.34 4.12
C ALA A 16 -3.95 -22.11 2.91
N ARG A 17 -3.80 -21.51 1.73
CA ARG A 17 -3.69 -22.27 0.51
C ARG A 17 -2.33 -22.94 0.58
N MET A 18 -2.31 -24.27 0.62
CA MET A 18 -1.18 -24.98 0.02
C MET A 18 -1.30 -24.73 -1.48
N GLY A 19 -0.68 -23.64 -1.95
CA GLY A 19 -0.84 -23.14 -3.31
C GLY A 19 0.23 -22.11 -3.66
N VAL A 20 0.41 -21.86 -4.95
CA VAL A 20 1.24 -20.77 -5.46
C VAL A 20 0.60 -19.45 -5.03
N LEU A 21 1.39 -18.53 -4.47
CA LEU A 21 0.92 -17.17 -4.15
C LEU A 21 0.39 -16.51 -5.42
N ASP A 22 -0.68 -15.74 -5.29
CA ASP A 22 -1.29 -15.00 -6.40
C ASP A 22 -1.46 -13.50 -6.07
N PRO A 23 -1.75 -12.64 -7.06
CA PRO A 23 -1.90 -11.20 -6.84
C PRO A 23 -2.95 -10.81 -5.79
N LEU A 24 -3.99 -11.64 -5.55
CA LEU A 24 -5.00 -11.35 -4.53
C LEU A 24 -4.45 -11.58 -3.12
N ASP A 25 -3.45 -12.44 -2.94
CA ASP A 25 -2.78 -12.58 -1.64
C ASP A 25 -2.08 -11.27 -1.22
N VAL A 26 -1.47 -10.57 -2.19
CA VAL A 26 -0.89 -9.23 -1.97
C VAL A 26 -1.97 -8.24 -1.54
N LEU A 27 -3.10 -8.22 -2.25
CA LEU A 27 -4.24 -7.35 -1.92
C LEU A 27 -4.75 -7.60 -0.50
N HIS A 28 -4.96 -8.85 -0.10
CA HIS A 28 -5.44 -9.19 1.25
C HIS A 28 -4.46 -8.76 2.35
N VAL A 29 -3.14 -8.85 2.10
CA VAL A 29 -2.13 -8.32 3.04
C VAL A 29 -2.27 -6.80 3.16
N LEU A 30 -2.39 -6.10 2.03
CA LEU A 30 -2.53 -4.64 1.98
C LEU A 30 -3.81 -4.14 2.66
N GLU A 31 -4.95 -4.80 2.46
CA GLU A 31 -6.21 -4.54 3.17
C GLU A 31 -6.04 -4.66 4.70
N GLY A 32 -5.10 -5.49 5.15
CA GLY A 32 -4.75 -5.68 6.54
C GLY A 32 -3.91 -4.56 7.17
N VAL A 33 -3.25 -3.71 6.37
CA VAL A 33 -2.26 -2.71 6.83
C VAL A 33 -2.85 -1.74 7.85
N GLN A 34 -4.12 -1.35 7.70
CA GLN A 34 -4.76 -0.41 8.63
C GLN A 34 -4.73 -0.91 10.09
N ARG A 35 -4.75 -2.24 10.30
CA ARG A 35 -4.72 -2.86 11.64
C ARG A 35 -3.37 -2.67 12.33
N SER A 36 -2.28 -2.54 11.58
CA SER A 36 -0.93 -2.25 12.10
C SER A 36 -0.90 -0.92 12.86
N PHE A 37 -1.76 0.03 12.49
CA PHE A 37 -1.86 1.31 13.18
C PHE A 37 -2.35 1.23 14.63
N LYS A 38 -2.89 0.09 15.08
CA LYS A 38 -3.17 -0.16 16.51
C LYS A 38 -1.92 -0.02 17.38
N ARG A 39 -0.75 -0.46 16.89
CA ARG A 39 0.53 -0.42 17.63
C ARG A 39 1.55 0.57 17.06
N TRP A 40 1.18 1.34 16.05
CA TRP A 40 2.04 2.38 15.48
C TRP A 40 2.51 3.41 16.50
N THR A 41 3.78 3.76 16.46
CA THR A 41 4.41 4.65 17.44
C THR A 41 3.96 6.08 17.19
N TRP A 42 3.19 6.63 18.13
CA TRP A 42 2.80 8.03 18.16
C TRP A 42 2.66 8.46 19.62
N GLU A 43 3.72 9.05 20.15
CA GLU A 43 3.83 9.36 21.57
C GLU A 43 3.53 10.84 21.83
N ALA A 44 2.76 11.10 22.89
CA ALA A 44 2.56 12.44 23.43
C ALA A 44 3.48 12.73 24.64
N ALA A 45 4.11 11.69 25.19
CA ALA A 45 5.05 11.76 26.30
C ALA A 45 6.00 10.54 26.25
N PRO A 46 7.23 10.65 26.80
CA PRO A 46 8.18 9.54 26.90
C PRO A 46 7.57 8.30 27.55
N ARG A 47 7.80 7.12 26.97
CA ARG A 47 7.29 5.85 27.54
C ARG A 47 8.20 5.24 28.60
N THR A 48 9.47 5.64 28.61
CA THR A 48 10.45 5.23 29.61
C THR A 48 11.28 6.44 30.04
N ARG A 49 11.96 6.33 31.18
CA ARG A 49 12.86 7.39 31.67
C ARG A 49 14.05 7.69 30.76
N ARG A 50 14.34 6.84 29.78
CA ARG A 50 15.54 6.91 28.92
C ARG A 50 15.22 7.03 27.43
N SER A 51 13.96 7.24 27.06
CA SER A 51 13.52 7.32 25.67
C SER A 51 12.96 8.70 25.37
N ASP A 52 13.37 9.30 24.27
CA ASP A 52 12.71 10.49 23.74
C ASP A 52 11.32 10.16 23.19
N ILE A 53 10.47 11.18 23.06
CA ILE A 53 9.17 11.06 22.40
C ILE A 53 9.40 10.64 20.95
N THR A 54 8.77 9.55 20.54
CA THR A 54 8.85 9.09 19.16
C THR A 54 7.50 9.17 18.46
N GLN A 55 7.49 9.72 17.25
CA GLN A 55 6.35 9.73 16.34
C GLN A 55 6.83 9.22 14.98
N TRP A 56 6.22 8.16 14.49
CA TRP A 56 6.48 7.67 13.14
C TRP A 56 5.48 8.34 12.21
N ASP A 57 5.87 9.45 11.59
CA ASP A 57 4.97 10.24 10.74
C ASP A 57 5.00 9.78 9.29
N VAL A 58 3.84 9.89 8.63
CA VAL A 58 3.64 9.56 7.21
C VAL A 58 3.26 10.86 6.50
N GLU A 59 4.22 11.47 5.81
CA GLU A 59 4.10 12.85 5.29
C GLU A 59 4.01 12.93 3.76
N ASN A 60 4.33 11.82 3.08
CA ASN A 60 4.45 11.71 1.64
C ASN A 60 4.36 10.24 1.18
N GLU A 61 4.35 10.04 -0.14
CA GLU A 61 4.32 8.74 -0.81
C GLU A 61 5.47 7.83 -0.37
N TYR A 62 6.70 8.34 -0.25
CA TYR A 62 7.87 7.54 0.14
C TYR A 62 7.73 6.95 1.54
N HIS A 63 7.12 7.66 2.50
CA HIS A 63 6.88 7.12 3.83
C HIS A 63 5.86 5.96 3.79
N VAL A 64 4.86 6.07 2.90
CA VAL A 64 3.89 4.98 2.68
C VAL A 64 4.59 3.80 2.00
N GLN A 65 5.44 4.02 1.00
CA GLN A 65 6.24 2.97 0.36
C GLN A 65 7.10 2.23 1.40
N ASN A 66 7.80 2.95 2.29
CA ASN A 66 8.59 2.35 3.37
C ASN A 66 7.74 1.49 4.33
N LEU A 67 6.53 1.95 4.67
CA LEU A 67 5.59 1.17 5.46
C LEU A 67 5.19 -0.13 4.73
N LEU A 68 4.83 -0.03 3.45
CA LEU A 68 4.40 -1.20 2.67
C LEU A 68 5.56 -2.17 2.45
N TRP A 69 6.78 -1.68 2.26
CA TRP A 69 7.99 -2.50 2.22
C TRP A 69 8.13 -3.34 3.48
N ALA A 70 8.03 -2.72 4.66
CA ALA A 70 8.12 -3.43 5.94
C ALA A 70 7.03 -4.50 6.13
N VAL A 71 5.88 -4.35 5.47
CA VAL A 71 4.76 -5.31 5.51
C VAL A 71 4.95 -6.44 4.49
N LEU A 72 5.40 -6.12 3.27
CA LEU A 72 5.43 -7.04 2.13
C LEU A 72 6.75 -7.82 2.01
N ALA A 73 7.90 -7.20 2.29
CA ALA A 73 9.21 -7.82 2.10
C ALA A 73 9.39 -9.18 2.82
N PRO A 74 8.83 -9.40 4.03
CA PRO A 74 8.90 -10.71 4.67
C PRO A 74 8.10 -11.82 3.97
N LEU A 75 7.14 -11.47 3.11
CA LEU A 75 6.21 -12.39 2.46
C LEU A 75 6.57 -12.65 0.99
N PHE A 76 7.17 -11.66 0.33
CA PHE A 76 7.47 -11.69 -1.10
C PHE A 76 8.98 -11.45 -1.31
N PRO A 77 9.80 -12.52 -1.42
CA PRO A 77 11.27 -12.40 -1.46
C PRO A 77 11.83 -11.63 -2.67
N ASP A 78 11.05 -11.50 -3.74
CA ASP A 78 11.40 -10.74 -4.94
C ASP A 78 10.70 -9.38 -5.01
N LEU A 79 10.17 -8.87 -3.88
CA LEU A 79 9.71 -7.49 -3.78
C LEU A 79 10.85 -6.55 -4.18
N ASN A 80 10.57 -5.67 -5.12
CA ASN A 80 11.50 -4.67 -5.62
C ASN A 80 10.89 -3.28 -5.45
N ASP A 81 11.72 -2.32 -5.09
CA ASP A 81 11.38 -0.91 -5.08
C ASP A 81 12.02 -0.21 -6.28
N GLU A 82 11.37 0.82 -6.78
CA GLU A 82 11.97 1.72 -7.76
C GLU A 82 12.35 1.07 -9.12
N GLU A 83 11.70 -0.02 -9.53
CA GLU A 83 12.04 -0.70 -10.79
C GLU A 83 11.80 0.21 -11.99
N THR A 84 12.84 0.45 -12.78
CA THR A 84 12.75 1.26 -13.99
C THR A 84 12.20 0.41 -15.12
N LEU A 85 11.11 0.84 -15.73
CA LEU A 85 10.53 0.18 -16.91
C LEU A 85 11.31 0.54 -18.18
N SER A 86 11.09 -0.25 -19.23
CA SER A 86 11.62 0.08 -20.55
C SER A 86 11.18 1.50 -20.96
N PRO A 87 12.08 2.32 -21.53
CA PRO A 87 11.75 3.69 -21.86
C PRO A 87 10.53 3.78 -22.78
N VAL A 88 9.57 4.64 -22.44
CA VAL A 88 8.45 5.00 -23.31
C VAL A 88 8.67 6.44 -23.76
N GLY A 89 9.17 6.60 -24.99
CA GLY A 89 9.59 7.90 -25.52
C GLY A 89 10.78 8.47 -24.74
N LYS A 90 10.61 9.63 -24.11
CA LYS A 90 11.64 10.29 -23.26
C LYS A 90 11.50 10.00 -21.77
N LYS A 91 10.45 9.29 -21.34
CA LYS A 91 10.18 9.01 -19.93
C LYS A 91 10.71 7.61 -19.61
N ASN A 92 11.46 7.51 -18.52
CA ASN A 92 11.79 6.25 -17.85
C ASN A 92 10.79 6.08 -16.72
N PRO A 93 9.72 5.29 -16.92
CA PRO A 93 8.72 5.09 -15.88
C PRO A 93 9.35 4.34 -14.71
N ARG A 94 8.92 4.68 -13.49
CA ARG A 94 9.28 3.93 -12.29
C ARG A 94 8.00 3.39 -11.68
N VAL A 95 8.03 2.14 -11.27
CA VAL A 95 7.00 1.57 -10.39
C VAL A 95 7.43 1.81 -8.94
N ASP A 96 6.46 2.06 -8.08
CA ASP A 96 6.74 2.29 -6.65
C ASP A 96 7.24 1.00 -5.99
N LEU A 97 6.42 -0.05 -6.04
CA LEU A 97 6.75 -1.38 -5.54
C LEU A 97 6.28 -2.44 -6.56
N SER A 98 7.12 -3.44 -6.83
CA SER A 98 6.79 -4.53 -7.74
C SER A 98 7.10 -5.90 -7.17
N ILE A 99 6.33 -6.90 -7.57
CA ILE A 99 6.54 -8.31 -7.24
C ILE A 99 6.56 -9.07 -8.59
N PRO A 100 7.73 -9.20 -9.23
CA PRO A 100 7.87 -9.76 -10.58
C PRO A 100 7.31 -11.17 -10.73
N SER A 101 7.52 -12.04 -9.74
CA SER A 101 7.02 -13.42 -9.73
C SER A 101 5.49 -13.52 -9.81
N LEU A 102 4.78 -12.46 -9.37
CA LEU A 102 3.33 -12.36 -9.42
C LEU A 102 2.84 -11.43 -10.53
N GLY A 103 3.74 -10.82 -11.31
CA GLY A 103 3.41 -9.79 -12.29
C GLY A 103 2.56 -8.65 -11.70
N THR A 104 2.82 -8.31 -10.43
CA THR A 104 1.99 -7.39 -9.64
C THR A 104 2.76 -6.11 -9.32
N VAL A 105 2.13 -4.96 -9.54
CA VAL A 105 2.60 -3.64 -9.12
C VAL A 105 1.70 -3.11 -8.00
N VAL A 106 2.31 -2.54 -6.97
CA VAL A 106 1.60 -1.77 -5.93
C VAL A 106 1.95 -0.31 -6.14
N GLU A 107 0.95 0.50 -6.49
CA GLU A 107 1.13 1.92 -6.80
C GLU A 107 0.66 2.77 -5.64
N VAL A 108 1.54 3.63 -5.12
CA VAL A 108 1.30 4.36 -3.87
C VAL A 108 0.96 5.81 -4.17
N LYS A 109 -0.18 6.29 -3.64
CA LYS A 109 -0.55 7.70 -3.73
C LYS A 109 -0.81 8.30 -2.36
N PHE A 110 -0.28 9.50 -2.13
CA PHE A 110 -0.54 10.29 -0.93
C PHE A 110 -1.55 11.39 -1.26
N MET A 111 -2.77 11.21 -0.77
CA MET A 111 -3.87 12.11 -1.06
C MET A 111 -3.92 13.24 -0.02
N ARG A 112 -3.21 14.33 -0.32
CA ARG A 112 -3.18 15.56 0.51
C ARG A 112 -4.57 16.19 0.64
N PRO A 113 -4.83 16.98 1.70
CA PRO A 113 -6.00 17.85 1.75
C PRO A 113 -6.06 18.73 0.49
N GLY A 114 -7.23 18.81 -0.14
CA GLY A 114 -7.44 19.55 -1.38
C GLY A 114 -7.22 18.76 -2.68
N LYS A 115 -6.48 17.63 -2.65
CA LYS A 115 -6.38 16.74 -3.82
C LYS A 115 -7.70 15.98 -4.02
N SER A 116 -8.23 16.01 -5.24
CA SER A 116 -9.51 15.38 -5.56
C SER A 116 -9.36 13.87 -5.80
N PHE A 117 -10.44 13.10 -5.64
CA PHE A 117 -10.42 11.69 -6.01
C PHE A 117 -10.28 11.48 -7.52
N GLN A 118 -10.78 12.41 -8.31
CA GLN A 118 -10.64 12.39 -9.76
C GLN A 118 -9.15 12.49 -10.13
N ASP A 119 -8.39 13.36 -9.46
CA ASP A 119 -6.94 13.50 -9.68
C ASP A 119 -6.23 12.17 -9.40
N ILE A 120 -6.61 11.47 -8.33
CA ILE A 120 -6.04 10.15 -7.98
C ILE A 120 -6.38 9.11 -9.06
N ILE A 121 -7.62 9.06 -9.53
CA ILE A 121 -8.04 8.13 -10.59
C ILE A 121 -7.29 8.40 -11.88
N GLU A 122 -7.12 9.67 -12.26
CA GLU A 122 -6.40 10.08 -13.48
C GLU A 122 -4.93 9.72 -13.42
N GLU A 123 -4.27 9.95 -12.29
CA GLU A 123 -2.88 9.54 -12.07
C GLU A 123 -2.72 8.03 -12.18
N ILE A 124 -3.55 7.25 -11.46
CA ILE A 124 -3.51 5.79 -11.52
C ILE A 124 -3.83 5.26 -12.92
N ALA A 125 -4.76 5.88 -13.65
CA ALA A 125 -5.07 5.48 -15.03
C ALA A 125 -3.88 5.70 -15.98
N ALA A 126 -3.15 6.81 -15.80
CA ALA A 126 -1.94 7.09 -16.54
C ALA A 126 -0.83 6.06 -16.22
N ASP A 127 -0.64 5.74 -14.94
CA ASP A 127 0.35 4.75 -14.50
C ASP A 127 0.00 3.34 -14.99
N ALA A 128 -1.27 2.92 -14.87
CA ALA A 128 -1.76 1.65 -15.41
C ALA A 128 -1.51 1.52 -16.91
N SER A 129 -1.81 2.57 -17.69
CA SER A 129 -1.56 2.58 -19.13
C SER A 129 -0.08 2.43 -19.47
N LEU A 130 0.79 2.99 -18.63
CA LEU A 130 2.24 2.91 -18.79
C LEU A 130 2.76 1.51 -18.45
N TYR A 131 2.26 0.89 -17.38
CA TYR A 131 2.64 -0.45 -16.95
C TYR A 131 2.16 -1.53 -17.92
N ALA A 132 1.00 -1.33 -18.54
CA ALA A 132 0.46 -2.22 -19.58
C ALA A 132 1.37 -2.37 -20.82
N THR A 133 2.34 -1.46 -21.00
CA THR A 133 3.32 -1.55 -22.10
C THR A 133 4.32 -2.69 -21.91
N ASP A 134 4.53 -3.15 -20.67
CA ASP A 134 5.37 -4.28 -20.31
C ASP A 134 4.50 -5.48 -19.89
N ARG A 135 4.52 -6.55 -20.70
CA ARG A 135 3.68 -7.74 -20.49
C ARG A 135 3.99 -8.51 -19.21
N ARG A 136 5.09 -8.18 -18.51
CA ARG A 136 5.38 -8.73 -17.17
C ARG A 136 4.33 -8.32 -16.15
N TRP A 137 3.76 -7.11 -16.29
CA TRP A 137 2.78 -6.58 -15.36
C TRP A 137 1.37 -6.91 -15.82
N THR A 138 0.67 -7.69 -15.01
CA THR A 138 -0.70 -8.13 -15.28
C THR A 138 -1.69 -7.61 -14.24
N SER A 139 -1.18 -7.19 -13.08
CA SER A 139 -1.99 -6.76 -11.93
C SER A 139 -1.45 -5.47 -11.35
N LEU A 140 -2.37 -4.56 -11.01
CA LEU A 140 -2.10 -3.30 -10.32
C LEU A 140 -2.96 -3.21 -9.06
N ILE A 141 -2.36 -2.81 -7.94
CA ILE A 141 -3.06 -2.52 -6.69
C ILE A 141 -2.73 -1.09 -6.25
N PRO A 142 -3.63 -0.13 -6.49
CA PRO A 142 -3.49 1.21 -5.92
C PRO A 142 -3.61 1.16 -4.40
N PHE A 143 -2.64 1.75 -3.70
CA PHE A 143 -2.68 1.99 -2.26
C PHE A 143 -2.68 3.49 -2.00
N VAL A 144 -3.82 4.01 -1.52
CA VAL A 144 -4.01 5.44 -1.30
C VAL A 144 -3.98 5.74 0.19
N TRP A 145 -3.03 6.59 0.59
CA TRP A 145 -3.04 7.21 1.92
C TRP A 145 -3.90 8.46 1.90
N ASP A 146 -5.00 8.47 2.65
CA ASP A 146 -5.88 9.63 2.78
C ASP A 146 -5.51 10.46 4.00
N GLU A 147 -4.79 11.55 3.75
CA GLU A 147 -4.34 12.46 4.81
C GLU A 147 -5.50 13.23 5.45
N ALA A 148 -6.56 13.48 4.67
CA ALA A 148 -7.73 14.28 5.07
C ALA A 148 -8.85 13.45 5.73
N ARG A 149 -8.71 12.11 5.80
CA ARG A 149 -9.63 11.19 6.48
C ARG A 149 -11.09 11.25 5.96
N ARG A 150 -11.27 11.44 4.66
CA ARG A 150 -12.55 11.50 3.93
C ARG A 150 -13.15 10.10 3.70
N VAL A 151 -13.37 9.38 4.79
CA VAL A 151 -13.79 7.96 4.79
C VAL A 151 -15.11 7.72 4.06
N GLU A 152 -15.99 8.71 4.04
CA GLU A 152 -17.29 8.68 3.37
C GLU A 152 -17.18 8.57 1.83
N GLU A 153 -16.02 8.89 1.27
CA GLU A 153 -15.77 8.88 -0.16
C GLU A 153 -14.92 7.69 -0.63
N HIS A 154 -14.31 6.95 0.31
CA HIS A 154 -13.39 5.84 0.01
C HIS A 154 -14.02 4.80 -0.91
N GLN A 155 -15.28 4.43 -0.67
CA GLN A 155 -15.97 3.42 -1.48
C GLN A 155 -16.16 3.87 -2.93
N LYS A 156 -16.42 5.17 -3.17
CA LYS A 156 -16.54 5.71 -4.53
C LYS A 156 -15.19 5.70 -5.23
N LEU A 157 -14.12 6.11 -4.55
CA LEU A 157 -12.77 6.06 -5.08
C LEU A 157 -12.36 4.62 -5.45
N ILE A 158 -12.55 3.67 -4.54
CA ILE A 158 -12.26 2.24 -4.79
C ILE A 158 -13.07 1.72 -5.98
N ALA A 159 -14.37 2.03 -6.04
CA ALA A 159 -15.23 1.61 -7.14
C ALA A 159 -14.77 2.17 -8.50
N GLY A 160 -14.33 3.44 -8.52
CA GLY A 160 -13.78 4.09 -9.72
C GLY A 160 -12.45 3.46 -10.16
N LEU A 161 -11.51 3.25 -9.24
CA LEU A 161 -10.22 2.62 -9.54
C LEU A 161 -10.38 1.20 -10.09
N LYS A 162 -11.33 0.42 -9.57
CA LYS A 162 -11.64 -0.94 -10.05
C LYS A 162 -12.22 -1.02 -11.47
N GLN A 163 -12.57 0.11 -12.09
CA GLN A 163 -12.96 0.13 -13.51
C GLN A 163 -11.76 0.09 -14.45
N LEU A 164 -10.55 0.36 -13.95
CA LEU A 164 -9.32 0.32 -14.74
C LEU A 164 -8.90 -1.14 -14.96
N SER A 165 -8.58 -1.51 -16.21
CA SER A 165 -8.44 -2.92 -16.63
C SER A 165 -7.37 -3.72 -15.88
N MET A 166 -6.28 -3.10 -15.45
CA MET A 166 -5.21 -3.76 -14.68
C MET A 166 -5.49 -3.80 -13.18
N VAL A 167 -6.46 -3.03 -12.68
CA VAL A 167 -6.70 -2.88 -11.24
C VAL A 167 -7.52 -4.05 -10.73
N ILE A 168 -6.88 -4.94 -9.97
CA ILE A 168 -7.54 -6.12 -9.39
C ILE A 168 -8.26 -5.79 -8.07
N GLY A 169 -7.86 -4.70 -7.42
CA GLY A 169 -8.41 -4.17 -6.17
C GLY A 169 -7.68 -2.88 -5.80
N ALA A 170 -8.23 -2.13 -4.85
CA ALA A 170 -7.62 -0.89 -4.37
C ALA A 170 -7.81 -0.77 -2.86
N VAL A 171 -6.80 -0.21 -2.18
CA VAL A 171 -6.79 -0.03 -0.74
C VAL A 171 -6.70 1.46 -0.44
N VAL A 172 -7.60 1.98 0.41
CA VAL A 172 -7.56 3.36 0.88
C VAL A 172 -7.46 3.34 2.39
N VAL A 173 -6.44 3.98 2.95
CA VAL A 173 -6.20 4.05 4.39
C VAL A 173 -6.12 5.50 4.83
N SER A 174 -6.98 5.90 5.76
CA SER A 174 -6.91 7.23 6.37
C SER A 174 -5.78 7.33 7.39
N ARG A 175 -5.15 8.52 7.48
CA ARG A 175 -4.29 8.86 8.61
C ARG A 175 -5.00 8.53 9.93
N PRO A 176 -4.45 7.67 10.80
CA PRO A 176 -5.08 7.33 12.07
C PRO A 176 -5.36 8.55 12.94
N GLY A 177 -6.50 8.53 13.65
CA GLY A 177 -6.95 9.60 14.54
C GLY A 177 -5.90 10.04 15.58
N LYS A 178 -5.11 9.08 16.08
CA LYS A 178 -4.08 9.38 17.09
C LYS A 178 -2.89 10.18 16.55
N MET A 179 -2.68 10.20 15.24
CA MET A 179 -1.50 10.82 14.60
C MET A 179 -1.67 12.33 14.40
N GLU A 180 -2.14 13.06 15.42
CA GLU A 180 -2.33 14.51 15.31
C GLU A 180 -1.00 15.26 15.38
N ARG A 181 -0.72 16.02 14.32
CA ARG A 181 0.47 16.90 14.25
C ARG A 181 0.20 18.16 15.06
N SER A 182 1.21 18.64 15.77
CA SER A 182 1.11 19.88 16.51
C SER A 182 0.92 21.05 15.53
N GLY A 183 -0.24 21.72 15.58
CA GLY A 183 -0.53 22.89 14.73
C GLY A 183 -1.39 22.63 13.49
N SER A 184 -2.03 21.46 13.37
CA SER A 184 -3.13 21.22 12.42
C SER A 184 -4.47 21.80 12.88
#